data_AF-A0A5C9BI85-F1
#
_entry.id   AF-A0A5C9BI85-F1
#
_cell.length_a   1.000
_cell.length_b   1.000
_cell.length_c   1.000
_cell.angle_alpha   90.00
_cell.angle_beta   90.00
_cell.angle_gamma   90.00
#
_symmetry.space_group_name_H-M   'P 1'
#
loop_
_entity.id
_entity.type
_entity.pdbx_description
1 polymer ?
#
loop_
_entity_poly.entity_id
_entity_poly.type
_entity_poly.pdbx_seq_one_letter_code
_entity_poly.pdbx_strand_id
1 'polypeptide(L)'
;MWSSRLFWRLFLTYAALTVVAAVVFVVLFLSRQRTAIESEVRQRLRDEAAVLEVLAESAWESPDAPIGELRAIWQPKMESLGREVGTRLTLIRPDGTVLADSSADARQMENHRDRPEIEQATEQGVGFMTRPSLSVGEPFEYCAI
;
A
#
# COMPACT_ATOMS: atom_id res chain seq x y z
N MET A 1 -29.25 34.50 -39.06
CA MET A 1 -29.25 33.22 -39.82
C MET A 1 -29.11 31.98 -38.91
N TRP A 2 -29.51 32.06 -37.62
CA TRP A 2 -29.32 30.98 -36.62
C TRP A 2 -30.64 30.33 -36.17
N SER A 3 -31.61 30.15 -37.07
CA SER A 3 -32.95 29.66 -36.71
C SER A 3 -33.48 28.55 -37.61
N SER A 4 -32.61 27.76 -38.25
CA SER A 4 -33.06 26.54 -38.91
C SER A 4 -33.16 25.40 -37.89
N ARG A 5 -34.32 24.75 -37.83
CA ARG A 5 -34.55 23.56 -36.98
C ARG A 5 -33.52 22.46 -37.24
N LEU A 6 -33.01 22.40 -38.46
CA LEU A 6 -31.94 21.49 -38.88
C LEU A 6 -30.61 21.79 -38.18
N PHE A 7 -30.21 23.07 -38.06
CA PHE A 7 -28.98 23.47 -37.38
C PHE A 7 -28.99 23.03 -35.92
N TRP A 8 -30.07 23.32 -35.19
CA TRP A 8 -30.19 22.90 -33.79
C TRP A 8 -30.21 21.39 -33.61
N ARG A 9 -30.85 20.65 -34.52
CA ARG A 9 -30.87 19.18 -34.46
C ARG A 9 -29.48 18.60 -34.65
N LEU A 10 -28.73 19.07 -35.65
CA LEU A 10 -27.36 18.64 -35.90
C LEU A 10 -26.42 19.08 -34.76
N PHE A 11 -26.54 20.33 -34.31
CA PHE A 11 -25.75 20.87 -33.21
C PHE A 11 -25.94 20.03 -31.94
N LEU A 12 -27.18 19.72 -31.55
CA LEU A 12 -27.45 18.92 -30.36
C LEU A 12 -26.92 17.48 -30.49
N THR A 13 -27.04 16.85 -31.66
CA THR A 13 -26.48 15.50 -31.85
C THR A 13 -24.96 15.48 -31.78
N TYR A 14 -24.29 16.45 -32.40
CA TYR A 14 -22.83 16.55 -32.33
C TYR A 14 -22.37 16.92 -30.92
N ALA A 15 -23.03 17.86 -30.26
CA ALA A 15 -22.74 18.23 -28.88
C ALA A 15 -22.89 17.03 -27.93
N ALA A 16 -23.99 16.27 -28.05
CA ALA A 16 -24.20 15.06 -27.26
C ALA A 16 -23.11 14.01 -27.52
N LEU A 17 -22.75 13.78 -28.79
CA LEU A 17 -21.68 12.85 -29.16
C LEU A 17 -20.32 13.28 -28.57
N THR A 18 -19.99 14.57 -28.63
CA THR A 18 -18.76 15.11 -28.05
C THR A 18 -18.74 14.96 -26.53
N VAL A 19 -19.86 15.22 -25.83
CA VAL A 19 -19.97 15.02 -24.39
C VAL A 19 -19.79 13.55 -24.02
N VAL A 20 -20.44 12.63 -24.73
CA VAL A 20 -20.29 11.18 -24.49
C VAL A 20 -18.83 10.75 -24.69
N ALA A 21 -18.20 11.19 -25.78
CA ALA A 21 -16.79 10.88 -26.04
C ALA A 21 -15.87 11.43 -24.95
N ALA A 22 -16.12 12.66 -24.48
CA ALA A 22 -15.36 13.27 -23.39
C ALA A 22 -15.53 12.50 -22.07
N VAL A 23 -16.76 12.09 -21.72
CA VAL A 23 -17.04 11.29 -20.52
C VAL A 23 -16.32 9.94 -20.59
N VAL A 24 -16.41 9.24 -21.72
CA VAL A 24 -15.71 7.96 -21.92
C VAL A 24 -14.20 8.14 -21.79
N PHE A 25 -13.64 9.19 -22.40
CA PHE A 25 -12.22 9.51 -22.29
C PHE A 25 -11.81 9.75 -20.83
N VAL A 26 -12.56 10.56 -20.08
CA VAL A 26 -12.26 10.85 -18.66
C VAL A 26 -12.32 9.58 -17.82
N VAL A 27 -13.33 8.73 -17.97
CA VAL A 27 -13.45 7.47 -17.21
C VAL A 27 -12.28 6.53 -17.51
N LEU A 28 -11.92 6.36 -18.79
CA LEU A 28 -10.78 5.52 -19.17
C LEU A 28 -9.46 6.10 -18.67
N PHE A 29 -9.27 7.42 -18.76
CA PHE A 29 -8.07 8.09 -18.27
C PHE A 29 -7.91 7.94 -16.76
N LEU A 30 -8.96 8.20 -15.98
CA LEU A 30 -8.93 8.10 -14.52
C LEU A 30 -8.71 6.65 -14.05
N SER A 31 -9.36 5.68 -14.69
CA SER A 31 -9.15 4.26 -14.35
C SER A 31 -7.71 3.81 -14.64
N ARG A 32 -7.14 4.19 -15.79
CA ARG A 32 -5.74 3.90 -16.13
C ARG A 32 -4.77 4.56 -15.17
N GLN A 33 -5.03 5.82 -14.81
CA GLN A 33 -4.20 6.55 -13.86
C GLN A 33 -4.19 5.90 -12.48
N ARG A 34 -5.36 5.48 -11.98
CA ARG A 34 -5.48 4.83 -10.68
C ARG A 34 -4.67 3.53 -10.62
N THR A 35 -4.81 2.67 -11.62
CA THR A 35 -4.07 1.41 -11.70
C THR A 35 -2.56 1.63 -11.84
N ALA A 36 -2.14 2.64 -12.62
CA ALA A 36 -0.73 2.98 -12.74
C ALA A 36 -0.12 3.40 -11.39
N ILE A 37 -0.80 4.29 -10.67
CA ILE A 37 -0.37 4.74 -9.33
C ILE A 37 -0.32 3.56 -8.35
N GLU A 38 -1.36 2.73 -8.30
CA GLU A 38 -1.38 1.54 -7.42
C GLU A 38 -0.20 0.59 -7.73
N SER A 39 0.10 0.36 -9.01
CA SER A 39 1.22 -0.48 -9.41
C SER A 39 2.57 0.09 -9.03
N GLU A 40 2.74 1.41 -9.13
CA GLU A 40 3.98 2.11 -8.76
C GLU A 40 4.21 2.05 -7.25
N VAL A 41 3.16 2.28 -6.45
CA VAL A 41 3.22 2.15 -4.99
C VAL A 41 3.58 0.72 -4.57
N ARG A 42 2.94 -0.30 -5.16
CA ARG A 42 3.27 -1.70 -4.87
C ARG A 42 4.70 -2.04 -5.21
N GLN A 43 5.17 -1.62 -6.38
CA GLN A 43 6.55 -1.89 -6.80
C GLN A 43 7.54 -1.23 -5.83
N ARG A 44 7.30 0.04 -5.48
CA ARG A 44 8.14 0.76 -4.53
C ARG A 44 8.17 0.09 -3.15
N LEU A 45 7.01 -0.30 -2.61
CA LEU A 45 6.93 -1.00 -1.33
C LEU A 45 7.66 -2.35 -1.37
N ARG A 46 7.59 -3.07 -2.49
CA ARG A 46 8.31 -4.33 -2.67
C ARG A 46 9.82 -4.11 -2.72
N ASP A 47 10.28 -3.11 -3.46
CA ASP A 47 11.71 -2.80 -3.59
C ASP A 47 12.29 -2.33 -2.25
N GLU A 48 11.56 -1.47 -1.51
CA GLU A 48 11.93 -1.04 -0.15
C GLU A 48 11.97 -2.23 0.82
N ALA A 49 10.97 -3.11 0.77
CA ALA A 49 10.91 -4.30 1.64
C ALA A 49 12.01 -5.33 1.32
N ALA A 50 12.36 -5.54 0.04
CA ALA A 50 13.45 -6.44 -0.34
C ALA A 50 14.82 -5.95 0.14
N VAL A 51 15.05 -4.63 0.16
CA VAL A 51 16.28 -4.06 0.76
C VAL A 51 16.29 -4.28 2.27
N LEU A 52 15.14 -4.12 2.94
CA LEU A 52 15.01 -4.35 4.37
C LEU A 52 15.17 -5.82 4.74
N GLU A 53 14.73 -6.76 3.90
CA GLU A 53 14.92 -8.20 4.08
C GLU A 53 16.42 -8.54 4.22
N VAL A 54 17.26 -8.02 3.32
CA VAL A 54 18.72 -8.18 3.38
C VAL A 54 19.31 -7.62 4.68
N LEU A 55 18.78 -6.50 5.18
CA LEU A 55 19.20 -5.93 6.47
C LEU A 55 18.66 -6.74 7.66
N ALA A 56 17.46 -7.32 7.52
CA ALA A 56 16.78 -8.10 8.54
C ALA A 56 17.33 -9.54 8.66
N GLU A 57 18.05 -10.09 7.69
CA GLU A 57 18.76 -11.36 7.87
C GLU A 57 19.73 -11.29 9.06
N SER A 58 20.40 -10.14 9.25
CA SER A 58 21.24 -9.90 10.43
C SER A 58 20.45 -9.84 11.75
N ALA A 59 19.12 -9.70 11.68
CA ALA A 59 18.25 -9.69 12.84
C ALA A 59 17.98 -11.07 13.44
N TRP A 60 18.17 -12.12 12.64
CA TRP A 60 17.74 -13.47 12.97
C TRP A 60 18.83 -14.35 13.59
N GLU A 61 19.93 -13.75 14.06
CA GLU A 61 21.05 -14.46 14.71
C GLU A 61 20.65 -15.19 16.01
N SER A 62 19.48 -14.91 16.60
CA SER A 62 18.96 -15.62 17.79
C SER A 62 17.42 -15.62 17.83
N PRO A 63 16.76 -16.52 17.08
CA PRO A 63 15.30 -16.59 17.01
C PRO A 63 14.63 -16.86 18.36
N ASP A 64 15.31 -17.63 19.21
CA ASP A 64 14.81 -18.10 20.51
C ASP A 64 14.99 -17.09 21.65
N ALA A 65 15.57 -15.92 21.37
CA ALA A 65 15.74 -14.89 22.38
C ALA A 65 14.37 -14.45 22.95
N PRO A 66 14.31 -14.10 24.26
CA PRO A 66 13.09 -13.59 24.87
C PRO A 66 12.55 -12.38 24.09
N ILE A 67 11.24 -12.38 23.81
CA ILE A 67 10.63 -11.34 22.97
C ILE A 67 10.83 -9.92 23.50
N GLY A 68 10.95 -9.77 24.83
CA GLY A 68 11.23 -8.49 25.47
C GLY A 68 12.61 -7.92 25.11
N GLU A 69 13.63 -8.78 25.01
CA GLU A 69 14.99 -8.39 24.62
C GLU A 69 15.04 -8.00 23.14
N LEU A 70 14.42 -8.81 22.27
CA LEU A 70 14.31 -8.50 20.85
C LEU A 70 13.58 -7.18 20.61
N ARG A 71 12.46 -6.94 21.32
CA ARG A 71 11.75 -5.66 21.27
C ARG A 71 12.64 -4.48 21.66
N ALA A 72 13.43 -4.61 22.71
CA ALA A 72 14.34 -3.55 23.16
C ALA A 72 15.44 -3.23 22.13
N ILE A 73 15.87 -4.22 21.35
CA ILE A 73 16.89 -4.06 20.29
C ILE A 73 16.28 -3.48 19.01
N TRP A 74 15.12 -4.00 18.58
CA TRP A 74 14.54 -3.71 17.27
C TRP A 74 13.66 -2.48 17.22
N GLN A 75 12.93 -2.16 18.30
CA GLN A 75 12.05 -1.00 18.35
C GLN A 75 12.77 0.32 17.97
N PRO A 76 13.89 0.72 18.61
CA PRO A 76 14.57 1.96 18.26
C PRO A 76 15.17 1.95 16.84
N LYS A 77 15.63 0.78 16.36
CA LYS A 77 16.12 0.63 14.98
C LYS A 77 15.00 0.85 13.97
N MET A 78 13.83 0.26 14.21
CA MET A 78 12.67 0.35 13.34
C MET A 78 12.11 1.76 13.29
N GLU A 79 12.05 2.47 14.42
CA GLU A 79 11.68 3.88 14.48
C GLU A 79 12.64 4.77 13.67
N SER A 80 13.95 4.52 13.75
CA SER A 80 14.93 5.26 12.95
C SER A 80 14.77 4.99 11.46
N LEU A 81 14.70 3.72 11.08
CA LEU A 81 14.54 3.30 9.68
C LEU A 81 13.24 3.82 9.07
N GLY A 82 12.12 3.73 9.80
CA GLY A 82 10.84 4.24 9.30
C GLY A 82 10.86 5.75 9.07
N ARG A 83 11.60 6.53 9.90
CA ARG A 83 11.78 7.97 9.67
C ARG A 83 12.64 8.27 8.44
N GLU A 84 13.68 7.48 8.19
CA GLU A 84 14.58 7.69 7.05
C GLU A 84 13.94 7.27 5.72
N VAL A 85 13.24 6.14 5.70
CA VAL A 85 12.55 5.62 4.51
C VAL A 85 11.25 6.40 4.23
N GLY A 86 10.62 6.93 5.27
CA GLY A 86 9.32 7.60 5.18
C GLY A 86 8.15 6.62 5.00
N THR A 87 8.39 5.33 5.24
CA THR A 87 7.41 4.24 5.16
C THR A 87 7.20 3.65 6.56
N ARG A 88 5.96 3.29 6.91
CA ARG A 88 5.71 2.55 8.15
C ARG A 88 6.18 1.11 8.00
N LEU A 89 7.08 0.70 8.88
CA LEU A 89 7.71 -0.61 8.86
C LEU A 89 7.30 -1.39 10.12
N THR A 90 7.02 -2.67 9.96
CA THR A 90 6.65 -3.56 11.05
C THR A 90 7.44 -4.86 10.91
N LEU A 91 8.22 -5.22 11.94
CA LEU A 91 8.92 -6.49 12.00
C LEU A 91 8.08 -7.51 12.76
N ILE A 92 7.87 -8.67 12.15
CA ILE A 92 6.93 -9.68 12.63
C ILE A 92 7.63 -11.05 12.64
N ARG A 93 7.37 -11.86 13.67
CA ARG A 93 7.81 -13.26 13.72
C ARG A 93 6.97 -14.14 12.78
N PRO A 94 7.46 -15.33 12.39
CA PRO A 94 6.68 -16.30 11.61
C PRO A 94 5.35 -16.72 12.26
N ASP A 95 5.21 -16.58 13.58
CA ASP A 95 3.96 -16.83 14.30
C ASP A 95 2.97 -15.65 14.30
N GLY A 96 3.31 -14.55 13.59
CA GLY A 96 2.57 -13.31 13.49
C GLY A 96 2.78 -12.32 14.64
N THR A 97 3.65 -12.62 15.60
CA THR A 97 3.89 -11.72 16.73
C THR A 97 4.73 -10.52 16.31
N VAL A 98 4.25 -9.31 16.62
CA VAL A 98 4.97 -8.07 16.30
C VAL A 98 6.17 -7.86 17.24
N LEU A 99 7.36 -7.77 16.65
CA LEU A 99 8.64 -7.51 17.33
C LEU A 99 8.95 -6.02 17.43
N ALA A 100 8.68 -5.25 16.39
CA ALA A 100 8.92 -3.82 16.34
C ALA A 100 8.00 -3.16 15.31
N ASP A 101 7.62 -1.91 15.53
CA ASP A 101 6.88 -1.09 14.56
C ASP A 101 7.44 0.33 14.58
N SER A 102 7.62 0.94 13.40
CA SER A 102 8.25 2.26 13.30
C SER A 102 7.37 3.41 13.76
N SER A 103 6.06 3.17 13.94
CA SER A 103 5.06 4.19 14.26
C SER A 103 4.34 3.95 15.59
N ALA A 104 4.40 2.75 16.16
CA ALA A 104 3.70 2.37 17.37
C ALA A 104 4.54 1.42 18.25
N ASP A 105 4.18 1.32 19.53
CA ASP A 105 4.78 0.34 20.44
C ASP A 105 4.28 -1.08 20.10
N ALA A 106 5.19 -1.96 19.66
CA ALA A 106 4.92 -3.36 19.35
C ALA A 106 4.28 -4.14 20.52
N ARG A 107 4.44 -3.70 21.77
CA ARG A 107 3.84 -4.33 22.96
C ARG A 107 2.32 -4.16 23.03
N GLN A 108 1.78 -3.14 22.36
CA GLN A 108 0.36 -2.82 22.35
C GLN A 108 -0.35 -3.36 21.10
N MET A 109 0.40 -3.96 20.17
CA MET A 109 -0.14 -4.43 18.90
C MET A 109 -0.63 -5.87 19.02
N GLU A 110 -1.77 -6.14 18.37
CA GLU A 110 -2.30 -7.49 18.20
C GLU A 110 -1.38 -8.33 17.31
N ASN A 111 -1.51 -9.65 17.40
CA ASN A 111 -0.83 -10.57 16.48
C ASN A 111 -1.36 -10.33 15.05
N HIS A 112 -0.48 -10.35 14.06
CA HIS A 112 -0.79 -10.03 12.67
C HIS A 112 -0.93 -11.27 11.76
N ARG A 113 -0.81 -12.48 12.29
CA ARG A 113 -0.82 -13.74 11.52
C ARG A 113 -1.96 -13.84 10.53
N ASP A 114 -3.16 -13.44 10.95
CA ASP A 114 -4.39 -13.58 10.17
C ASP A 114 -4.61 -12.40 9.20
N ARG A 115 -3.58 -11.56 9.00
CA ARG A 115 -3.66 -10.49 8.00
C ARG A 115 -3.47 -11.08 6.60
N PRO A 116 -4.32 -10.70 5.64
CA PRO A 116 -4.29 -11.29 4.30
C PRO A 116 -2.96 -11.04 3.58
N GLU A 117 -2.31 -9.89 3.82
CA GLU A 117 -0.97 -9.63 3.27
C GLU A 117 0.09 -10.60 3.81
N ILE A 118 -0.01 -11.06 5.06
CA ILE A 118 0.95 -11.98 5.68
C ILE A 118 0.69 -13.43 5.25
N GLU A 119 -0.59 -13.83 5.20
CA GLU A 119 -0.98 -15.13 4.67
C GLU A 119 -0.49 -15.29 3.23
N GLN A 120 -0.73 -14.28 2.39
CA GLN A 120 -0.27 -14.28 1.00
C GLN A 120 1.26 -14.33 0.89
N ALA A 121 1.99 -13.55 1.71
CA ALA A 121 3.45 -13.56 1.71
C ALA A 121 4.02 -14.93 2.11
N THR A 122 3.38 -15.61 3.07
CA THR A 122 3.79 -16.95 3.50
C THR A 122 3.67 -17.98 2.37
N GLU A 123 2.68 -17.84 1.49
CA GLU A 123 2.46 -18.76 0.36
C GLU A 123 3.25 -18.40 -0.90
N GLN A 124 3.41 -17.11 -1.19
CA GLN A 124 3.89 -16.61 -2.49
C GLN A 124 5.23 -15.86 -2.40
N GLY A 125 5.77 -15.66 -1.19
CA GLY A 125 6.95 -14.85 -0.90
C GLY A 125 6.72 -13.34 -0.98
N VAL A 126 5.50 -12.89 -1.27
CA VAL A 126 5.08 -11.50 -1.19
C VAL A 126 3.56 -11.43 -1.09
N GLY A 127 3.04 -10.49 -0.31
CA GLY A 127 1.61 -10.25 -0.17
C GLY A 127 1.27 -8.78 -0.13
N PHE A 128 0.08 -8.43 -0.66
CA PHE A 128 -0.38 -7.05 -0.71
C PHE A 128 -1.79 -6.92 -0.15
N MET A 129 -2.04 -5.81 0.55
CA MET A 129 -3.38 -5.44 0.95
C MET A 129 -3.60 -3.94 0.88
N THR A 130 -4.70 -3.52 0.28
CA THR A 130 -5.18 -2.13 0.31
C THR A 130 -6.28 -2.02 1.37
N ARG A 131 -6.11 -1.15 2.38
CA ARG A 131 -7.17 -0.84 3.34
C ARG A 131 -7.30 0.67 3.56
N PRO A 132 -8.52 1.20 3.76
CA PRO A 132 -8.70 2.60 4.11
C PRO A 132 -8.00 2.93 5.44
N SER A 133 -7.29 4.05 5.48
CA SER A 133 -6.72 4.60 6.70
C SER A 133 -7.84 5.10 7.61
N LEU A 134 -7.83 4.64 8.86
CA LEU A 134 -8.82 5.05 9.88
C LEU A 134 -8.74 6.53 10.25
N SER A 135 -7.57 7.16 10.07
CA SER A 135 -7.33 8.56 10.48
C SER A 135 -7.46 9.55 9.33
N VAL A 136 -7.12 9.15 8.10
CA VAL A 136 -7.08 10.06 6.94
C VAL A 136 -8.22 9.75 5.94
N GLY A 137 -8.83 8.56 6.00
CA GLY A 137 -9.87 8.13 5.06
C GLY A 137 -9.35 7.73 3.68
N GLU A 138 -8.05 7.90 3.42
CA GLU A 138 -7.38 7.53 2.17
C GLU A 138 -6.92 6.07 2.18
N PRO A 139 -6.92 5.37 1.03
CA PRO A 139 -6.44 3.99 0.94
C PRO A 139 -4.93 3.91 1.20
N PHE A 140 -4.53 3.03 2.11
CA PHE A 140 -3.14 2.69 2.37
C PHE A 140 -2.85 1.31 1.75
N GLU A 141 -1.71 1.21 1.09
CA GLU A 141 -1.18 -0.03 0.55
C GLU A 141 -0.22 -0.65 1.57
N TYR A 142 -0.35 -1.96 1.78
CA TYR A 142 0.50 -2.75 2.66
C TYR A 142 1.20 -3.82 1.84
N CYS A 143 2.47 -4.04 2.14
CA CYS A 143 3.31 -5.05 1.52
C CYS A 143 3.93 -5.90 2.64
N ALA A 144 3.89 -7.21 2.49
CA ALA A 144 4.62 -8.16 3.32
C ALA A 144 5.49 -9.04 2.41
N ILE A 145 6.69 -9.37 2.88
CA ILE A 145 7.65 -10.28 2.25
C ILE A 145 8.02 -11.32 3.30
#